data_AF-A0A2R5LQ22-F1
#
_entry.id   AF-A0A2R5LQ22-F1
#
_cell.length_a   1.000
_cell.length_b   1.000
_cell.length_c   1.000
_cell.angle_alpha   90.00
_cell.angle_beta   90.00
_cell.angle_gamma   90.00
#
_symmetry.space_group_name_H-M   'P 1'
#
loop_
_entity.id
_entity.type
_entity.pdbx_description
1 polymer ?
#
loop_
_entity_poly.entity_id
_entity_poly.type
_entity_poly.pdbx_seq_one_letter_code
_entity_poly.pdbx_strand_id
1 'polypeptide(L)'
;MVNLVLYSVSLLELQSFCVLAHCTQEDSEQGICQTGSGENKYAEAVNTRWTAYLNKVNESLQKYKPCDEEDRQCACHEKVIENDLSLWAKSGITAEIFERAKPRGIHYQIIDHKLYRGEECMFPFRCSGVEHFLL
;
A
#
# COMPACT_ATOMS: atom_id res chain seq x y z
N MET A 1 -10.59 -18.84 70.34
CA MET A 1 -9.63 -19.95 70.54
C MET A 1 -8.82 -20.04 69.24
N VAL A 2 -7.78 -19.20 69.09
CA VAL A 2 -6.38 -19.34 69.57
C VAL A 2 -5.56 -20.34 68.74
N ASN A 3 -4.58 -19.78 68.02
CA ASN A 3 -3.24 -20.25 67.59
C ASN A 3 -3.03 -19.95 66.10
N LEU A 4 -2.31 -18.91 65.67
CA LEU A 4 -0.96 -18.43 66.02
C LEU A 4 0.13 -19.46 65.71
N VAL A 5 0.63 -19.42 64.47
CA VAL A 5 1.98 -19.85 64.14
C VAL A 5 2.62 -18.78 63.25
N LEU A 6 3.53 -18.04 63.87
CA LEU A 6 4.48 -17.15 63.24
C LEU A 6 5.55 -18.01 62.56
N TYR A 7 5.82 -17.79 61.27
CA TYR A 7 7.14 -18.06 60.70
C TYR A 7 7.53 -16.93 59.75
N SER A 8 8.58 -16.23 60.16
CA SER A 8 9.32 -15.23 59.44
C SER A 8 9.92 -15.79 58.15
N VAL A 9 9.59 -15.21 57.01
CA VAL A 9 10.37 -15.37 55.79
C VAL A 9 10.90 -13.98 55.42
N SER A 10 12.17 -13.81 55.71
CA SER A 10 13.01 -12.66 55.36
C SER A 10 12.97 -12.39 53.85
N LEU A 11 12.55 -11.19 53.49
CA LEU A 11 12.66 -10.64 52.13
C LEU A 11 14.15 -10.39 51.83
N LEU A 12 14.78 -11.28 51.05
CA LEU A 12 16.06 -11.00 50.40
C LEU A 12 15.73 -10.49 48.99
N GLU A 13 15.81 -9.18 48.80
CA GLU A 13 15.80 -8.57 47.47
C GLU A 13 17.09 -8.95 46.73
N LEU A 14 16.96 -9.85 45.75
CA LEU A 14 17.98 -10.05 44.72
C LEU A 14 17.83 -8.91 43.70
N GLN A 15 18.56 -7.82 43.92
CA GLN A 15 18.80 -6.84 42.87
C GLN A 15 19.62 -7.50 41.75
N SER A 16 18.97 -7.70 40.61
CA SER A 16 19.65 -8.05 39.35
C SER A 16 20.43 -6.81 38.87
N PHE A 17 21.69 -6.70 39.28
CA PHE A 17 22.64 -5.81 38.62
C PHE A 17 23.03 -6.43 37.28
N CYS A 18 22.36 -6.02 36.22
CA CYS A 18 22.80 -6.30 34.86
C CYS A 18 24.03 -5.43 34.56
N VAL A 19 25.21 -5.93 34.92
CA VAL A 19 26.49 -5.35 34.47
C VAL A 19 26.65 -5.73 33.00
N LEU A 20 26.18 -4.88 32.10
CA LEU A 20 26.51 -4.94 30.68
C LEU A 20 27.90 -4.35 30.47
N ALA A 21 28.93 -5.13 30.80
CA ALA A 21 30.29 -4.86 30.34
C ALA A 21 30.50 -5.60 29.03
N HIS A 22 30.44 -4.90 27.91
CA HIS A 22 31.00 -5.36 26.63
C HIS A 22 31.63 -4.17 25.90
N CYS A 23 32.95 -4.02 26.08
CA CYS A 23 33.82 -3.45 25.08
C CYS A 23 35.12 -4.28 25.09
N THR A 24 35.27 -5.18 24.12
CA THR A 24 36.56 -5.78 23.78
C THR A 24 37.22 -4.89 22.73
N GLN A 25 38.18 -4.10 23.15
CA GLN A 25 39.26 -3.70 22.27
C GLN A 25 40.52 -3.59 23.14
N GLU A 26 41.37 -4.59 23.01
CA GLU A 26 42.78 -4.46 23.33
C GLU A 26 43.38 -3.37 22.44
N ASP A 27 44.38 -2.67 23.01
CA ASP A 27 45.25 -1.66 22.41
C ASP A 27 44.76 -0.20 22.37
N SER A 28 44.75 0.46 23.53
CA SER A 28 45.55 1.70 23.73
C SER A 28 45.60 2.11 25.22
N GLU A 29 46.81 2.33 25.73
CA GLU A 29 47.09 2.85 27.07
C GLU A 29 46.69 4.33 27.18
N GLN A 30 45.39 4.60 27.32
CA GLN A 30 44.81 5.77 28.00
C GLN A 30 43.30 5.70 27.77
N GLY A 31 42.60 5.11 28.74
CA GLY A 31 41.15 4.97 28.77
C GLY A 31 40.44 6.32 28.91
N ILE A 32 40.43 7.10 27.84
CA ILE A 32 39.51 8.21 27.65
C ILE A 32 38.71 7.85 26.40
N CYS A 33 37.46 7.42 26.62
CA CYS A 33 36.47 7.41 25.54
C CYS A 33 36.33 8.86 25.08
N GLN A 34 37.02 9.23 24.01
CA GLN A 34 36.67 10.44 23.29
C GLN A 34 35.25 10.21 22.78
N THR A 35 34.27 10.80 23.45
CA THR A 35 33.02 11.17 22.77
C THR A 35 33.42 12.20 21.73
N GLY A 36 33.96 11.72 20.61
CA GLY A 36 34.02 12.52 19.40
C GLY A 36 32.64 13.10 19.23
N SER A 37 32.57 14.41 19.02
CA SER A 37 31.41 15.11 18.52
C SER A 37 31.09 14.59 17.11
N GLY A 38 30.73 13.32 17.02
CA GLY A 38 30.29 12.61 15.84
C GLY A 38 28.79 12.50 15.98
N GLU A 39 28.09 13.51 15.46
CA GLU A 39 26.66 13.40 15.24
C GLU A 39 26.38 12.05 14.60
N ASN A 40 25.44 11.28 15.18
CA ASN A 40 25.05 10.00 14.61
C ASN A 40 24.60 10.26 13.17
N LYS A 41 25.26 9.65 12.17
CA LYS A 41 24.92 9.79 10.75
C LYS A 41 23.48 9.36 10.40
N TYR A 42 22.82 8.66 11.32
CA TYR A 42 21.42 8.25 11.24
C TYR A 42 20.50 9.10 12.13
N ALA A 43 21.00 10.15 12.78
CA ALA A 43 20.19 11.10 13.51
C ALA A 43 19.24 11.81 12.54
N GLU A 44 17.98 11.94 12.95
CA GLU A 44 16.91 12.58 12.18
C GLU A 44 17.29 13.99 11.74
N ALA A 45 17.99 14.74 12.60
CA ALA A 45 18.47 16.10 12.33
C ALA A 45 19.46 16.20 11.15
N VAL A 46 20.15 15.11 10.80
CA VAL A 46 21.20 15.08 9.77
C VAL A 46 20.70 14.39 8.49
N ASN A 47 19.68 13.53 8.57
CA ASN A 47 19.16 12.76 7.46
C ASN A 47 18.09 13.51 6.63
N THR A 48 18.48 14.68 6.10
CA THR A 48 17.61 15.55 5.28
C THR A 48 17.39 15.05 3.84
N ARG A 49 18.14 14.01 3.44
CA ARG A 49 18.05 13.37 2.11
C ARG A 49 16.61 13.02 1.72
N TRP A 50 15.80 12.62 2.69
CA TRP A 50 14.44 12.14 2.46
C TRP A 50 13.36 13.19 2.69
N THR A 51 13.70 14.38 3.19
CA THR A 51 12.73 15.42 3.57
C THR A 51 11.79 15.78 2.43
N ALA A 52 12.30 15.90 1.20
CA ALA A 52 11.45 16.18 0.03
C ALA A 52 10.42 15.07 -0.26
N TYR A 53 10.78 13.80 -0.03
CA TYR A 53 9.86 12.67 -0.19
C TYR A 53 8.85 12.59 0.95
N LEU A 54 9.30 12.78 2.18
CA LEU A 54 8.43 12.79 3.37
C LEU A 54 7.39 13.92 3.29
N ASN A 55 7.78 15.09 2.80
CA ASN A 55 6.85 16.19 2.56
C ASN A 55 5.78 15.79 1.53
N LYS A 56 6.18 15.21 0.41
CA LYS A 56 5.23 14.72 -0.61
C LYS A 56 4.28 13.66 -0.05
N VAL A 57 4.79 12.70 0.74
CA VAL A 57 3.96 11.67 1.39
C VAL A 57 2.94 12.33 2.32
N ASN A 58 3.38 13.23 3.20
CA ASN A 58 2.50 13.93 4.13
C ASN A 58 1.44 14.77 3.42
N GLU A 59 1.83 15.52 2.39
CA GLU A 59 0.91 16.30 1.56
C GLU A 59 -0.11 15.41 0.83
N SER A 60 0.32 14.25 0.32
CA SER A 60 -0.58 13.28 -0.32
C SER A 60 -1.55 12.67 0.66
N LEU A 61 -1.09 12.26 1.85
CA LEU A 61 -1.94 11.68 2.90
C LEU A 61 -2.98 12.68 3.41
N GLN A 62 -2.62 13.96 3.54
CA GLN A 62 -3.58 15.01 3.91
C GLN A 62 -4.69 15.22 2.87
N LYS A 63 -4.41 14.98 1.59
CA LYS A 63 -5.37 15.13 0.48
C LYS A 63 -6.13 13.86 0.17
N TYR A 64 -5.58 12.70 0.55
CA TYR A 64 -6.14 11.40 0.25
C TYR A 64 -7.49 11.22 0.93
N LYS A 65 -8.46 10.73 0.17
CA LYS A 65 -9.76 10.29 0.67
C LYS A 65 -9.93 8.85 0.22
N PRO A 66 -10.09 7.88 1.14
CA PRO A 66 -10.36 6.50 0.74
C PRO A 66 -11.69 6.42 0.00
N CYS A 67 -11.81 5.43 -0.89
CA CYS A 67 -13.13 5.03 -1.38
C CYS A 67 -13.82 4.13 -0.35
N ASP A 68 -15.12 3.89 -0.53
CA ASP A 68 -15.93 3.12 0.41
C ASP A 68 -15.36 1.70 0.58
N GLU A 69 -15.09 1.29 1.82
CA GLU A 69 -14.33 0.06 2.13
C GLU A 69 -14.96 -1.23 1.58
N GLU A 70 -16.29 -1.27 1.52
CA GLU A 70 -17.01 -2.44 1.00
C GLU A 70 -17.35 -2.31 -0.49
N ASP A 71 -17.18 -1.12 -1.08
CA ASP A 71 -17.52 -0.72 -2.46
C ASP A 71 -18.69 -1.50 -3.11
N ARG A 72 -19.78 -1.72 -2.36
CA ARG A 72 -20.89 -2.60 -2.82
C ARG A 72 -21.58 -2.07 -4.08
N GLN A 73 -21.39 -0.79 -4.39
CA GLN A 73 -21.96 -0.11 -5.55
C GLN A 73 -20.97 -0.02 -6.72
N CYS A 74 -19.75 -0.54 -6.58
CA CYS A 74 -18.67 -0.39 -7.56
C CYS A 74 -18.34 1.09 -7.88
N ALA A 75 -18.47 1.97 -6.90
CA ALA A 75 -18.33 3.42 -7.01
C ALA A 75 -16.87 3.89 -6.95
N CYS A 76 -15.94 3.09 -6.41
CA CYS A 76 -14.54 3.51 -6.23
C CYS A 76 -13.88 3.97 -7.55
N HIS A 77 -14.30 3.40 -8.69
CA HIS A 77 -13.77 3.71 -10.02
C HIS A 77 -14.79 4.34 -10.98
N GLU A 78 -15.97 4.73 -10.50
CA GLU A 78 -17.06 5.30 -11.32
C GLU A 78 -16.57 6.51 -12.13
N LYS A 79 -15.84 7.43 -11.50
CA LYS A 79 -15.30 8.63 -12.16
C LYS A 79 -14.42 8.34 -13.36
N VAL A 80 -13.74 7.19 -13.39
CA VAL A 80 -12.94 6.79 -14.56
C VAL A 80 -13.87 6.49 -15.74
N ILE A 81 -14.89 5.68 -15.49
CA ILE A 81 -15.92 5.32 -16.47
C ILE A 81 -16.65 6.56 -16.98
N GLU A 82 -17.06 7.46 -16.07
CA GLU A 82 -17.73 8.71 -16.42
C GLU A 82 -16.87 9.60 -17.32
N ASN A 83 -15.59 9.77 -16.97
CA ASN A 83 -14.68 10.58 -17.76
C ASN A 83 -14.43 9.99 -19.15
N ASP A 84 -14.24 8.67 -19.23
CA ASP A 84 -14.01 7.96 -20.49
C ASP A 84 -15.24 8.07 -21.41
N LEU A 85 -16.45 7.95 -20.86
CA LEU A 85 -17.71 8.03 -21.62
C LEU A 85 -18.20 9.46 -21.87
N SER A 86 -17.61 10.46 -21.21
CA SER A 86 -18.06 11.86 -21.23
C SER A 86 -18.16 12.45 -22.66
N LEU A 87 -17.30 12.00 -23.57
CA LEU A 87 -17.26 12.44 -24.97
C LEU A 87 -18.57 12.18 -25.72
N TRP A 88 -19.31 11.15 -25.34
CA TRP A 88 -20.56 10.75 -26.01
C TRP A 88 -21.81 11.12 -25.23
N ALA A 89 -21.69 11.79 -24.09
CA ALA A 89 -22.81 12.10 -23.20
C ALA A 89 -23.93 12.93 -23.86
N LYS A 90 -23.60 13.74 -24.88
CA LYS A 90 -24.57 14.58 -25.61
C LYS A 90 -24.97 14.02 -26.97
N SER A 91 -24.02 13.50 -27.73
CA SER A 91 -24.24 13.06 -29.12
C SER A 91 -24.56 11.58 -29.26
N GLY A 92 -24.31 10.77 -28.23
CA GLY A 92 -24.39 9.31 -28.30
C GLY A 92 -23.36 8.70 -29.26
N ILE A 93 -23.47 7.39 -29.45
CA ILE A 93 -22.65 6.59 -30.38
C ILE A 93 -23.55 6.17 -31.54
N THR A 94 -23.29 6.70 -32.74
CA THR A 94 -24.03 6.33 -33.95
C THR A 94 -23.43 5.10 -34.62
N ALA A 95 -24.22 4.42 -35.47
CA ALA A 95 -23.73 3.30 -36.28
C ALA A 95 -22.51 3.69 -37.12
N GLU A 96 -22.49 4.89 -37.72
CA GLU A 96 -21.34 5.37 -38.51
C GLU A 96 -20.07 5.53 -37.65
N ILE A 97 -20.19 6.05 -36.42
CA ILE A 97 -19.05 6.13 -35.50
C ILE A 97 -18.53 4.71 -35.20
N PHE A 98 -19.44 3.78 -34.98
CA PHE A 98 -19.10 2.40 -34.67
C PHE A 98 -18.40 1.69 -35.84
N GLU A 99 -18.91 1.80 -37.07
CA GLU A 99 -18.29 1.23 -38.27
C GLU A 99 -16.86 1.74 -38.48
N ARG A 100 -16.61 3.03 -38.25
CA ARG A 100 -15.25 3.61 -38.33
C ARG A 100 -14.31 3.10 -37.24
N ALA A 101 -14.85 2.63 -36.11
CA ALA A 101 -14.08 2.11 -34.98
C ALA A 101 -13.78 0.61 -35.09
N LYS A 102 -14.63 -0.17 -35.77
CA LYS A 102 -14.48 -1.63 -35.94
C LYS A 102 -13.05 -2.14 -36.24
N PRO A 103 -12.28 -1.56 -37.17
CA PRO A 103 -10.94 -2.08 -37.48
C PRO A 103 -9.91 -1.87 -36.36
N ARG A 104 -10.25 -1.15 -35.28
CA ARG A 104 -9.33 -0.84 -34.18
C ARG A 104 -9.37 -1.88 -33.05
N GLY A 105 -10.20 -2.91 -33.13
CA GLY A 105 -10.34 -3.91 -32.08
C GLY A 105 -11.17 -5.12 -32.50
N ILE A 106 -11.57 -5.92 -31.51
CA ILE A 106 -12.46 -7.07 -31.73
C ILE A 106 -13.90 -6.63 -31.50
N HIS A 107 -14.75 -6.85 -32.50
CA HIS A 107 -16.16 -6.50 -32.44
C HIS A 107 -16.94 -7.53 -31.62
N TYR A 108 -17.55 -7.08 -30.52
CA TYR A 108 -18.51 -7.84 -29.73
C TYR A 108 -19.90 -7.25 -29.86
N GLN A 109 -20.92 -8.10 -29.85
CA GLN A 109 -22.34 -7.71 -29.85
C GLN A 109 -23.10 -8.57 -28.86
N ILE A 110 -24.00 -7.95 -28.09
CA ILE A 110 -24.93 -8.66 -27.23
C ILE A 110 -26.33 -8.44 -27.81
N ILE A 111 -26.96 -9.51 -28.29
CA ILE A 111 -28.30 -9.49 -28.90
C ILE A 111 -29.09 -10.61 -28.27
N ASP A 112 -30.27 -10.32 -27.73
CA ASP A 112 -31.15 -11.30 -27.07
C ASP A 112 -30.43 -12.17 -26.03
N HIS A 113 -29.65 -11.53 -25.14
CA HIS A 113 -28.85 -12.18 -24.10
C HIS A 113 -27.82 -13.20 -24.63
N LYS A 114 -27.44 -13.10 -25.92
CA LYS A 114 -26.39 -13.92 -26.52
C LYS A 114 -25.23 -13.04 -26.93
N LEU A 115 -24.02 -13.48 -26.59
CA LEU A 115 -22.77 -12.85 -26.98
C LEU A 115 -22.34 -13.35 -28.37
N TYR A 116 -22.11 -12.42 -29.28
CA TYR A 116 -21.50 -12.65 -30.59
C TYR A 116 -20.18 -11.90 -30.65
N ARG A 117 -19.21 -12.48 -31.35
CA ARG A 117 -17.88 -11.89 -31.55
C ARG A 117 -17.48 -12.06 -33.01
N GLY A 118 -16.68 -11.13 -33.53
CA GLY A 118 -15.93 -11.33 -34.77
C GLY A 118 -15.16 -12.66 -34.75
N GLU A 119 -15.08 -13.30 -35.91
CA GLU A 119 -14.47 -14.63 -36.08
C GLU A 119 -13.00 -14.64 -35.63
N GLU A 120 -12.21 -13.71 -36.18
CA GLU A 120 -10.78 -13.62 -35.89
C GLU A 120 -10.51 -12.77 -34.65
N CYS A 121 -9.99 -13.39 -33.59
CA CYS A 121 -9.37 -12.70 -32.47
C CYS A 121 -7.84 -12.88 -32.52
N MET A 122 -7.10 -11.78 -32.70
CA MET A 122 -5.63 -11.78 -32.78
C MET A 122 -4.96 -12.38 -31.53
N PHE A 123 -5.60 -12.27 -30.36
CA PHE A 123 -5.10 -12.80 -29.09
C PHE A 123 -6.19 -13.64 -28.39
N PRO A 124 -6.35 -14.92 -28.75
CA PRO A 124 -7.48 -15.74 -28.29
C PRO A 124 -7.62 -15.81 -26.76
N PHE A 125 -6.51 -15.92 -26.03
CA PHE A 125 -6.54 -15.95 -24.56
C PHE A 125 -6.97 -14.63 -23.93
N ARG A 126 -6.68 -13.49 -24.57
CA ARG A 126 -7.18 -12.18 -24.10
C ARG A 126 -8.69 -12.08 -24.33
N CYS A 127 -9.18 -12.56 -25.48
CA CYS A 127 -10.62 -12.62 -25.76
C CYS A 127 -11.35 -13.51 -24.74
N SER A 128 -10.83 -14.71 -24.46
CA SER A 128 -11.39 -15.59 -23.43
C SER A 128 -11.43 -14.94 -22.05
N GLY A 129 -10.39 -14.18 -21.68
CA GLY A 129 -10.37 -13.44 -20.42
C GLY A 129 -11.46 -12.35 -20.34
N VAL A 130 -11.74 -11.65 -21.44
CA VAL A 130 -12.84 -10.68 -21.51
C VAL A 130 -14.20 -11.39 -21.46
N GLU A 131 -14.35 -12.47 -22.23
CA GLU A 131 -15.58 -13.26 -22.31
C GLU A 131 -15.99 -13.86 -20.96
N HIS A 132 -15.02 -14.18 -20.09
CA HIS A 132 -15.28 -14.64 -18.72
C HIS A 132 -16.10 -13.64 -17.89
N PHE A 133 -15.96 -12.33 -18.15
CA PHE A 133 -16.72 -11.30 -17.44
C PHE A 133 -18.02 -10.90 -18.16
N LEU A 134 -18.15 -11.21 -19.46
CA LEU A 134 -19.34 -10.90 -20.26
C LEU A 134 -20.42 -11.98 -20.21
N LEU A 135 -20.04 -13.23 -19.95
CA LEU A 135 -20.90 -14.42 -19.90
C LEU A 135 -21.23 -14.81 -18.45
#